data_AF-A0A507BAW6-F1
#
_entry.id   AF-A0A507BAW6-F1
#
_cell.length_a   1.000
_cell.length_b   1.000
_cell.length_c   1.000
_cell.angle_alpha   90.00
_cell.angle_beta   90.00
_cell.angle_gamma   90.00
#
_symmetry.space_group_name_H-M   'P 1'
#
loop_
_entity.id
_entity.type
_entity.pdbx_description
1 polymer ?
#
loop_
_entity_poly.entity_id
_entity_poly.type
_entity_poly.pdbx_seq_one_letter_code
_entity_poly.pdbx_strand_id
1 'polypeptide(L)'
;MEKSVESLTLKRKRDATPAEMLEELEELDRAELSDDSKDLVDELQAKAKAAFDDPELDQDSLKASWTVFDRLYKKVLKGKREVVRLKEEKNQLSEKLSEAEQDLGEAASQLNRFGFLFKIGDWCEAIHDAIKYYEERDAKTNHSSNNNVIKRAEDACKFHHLTVDKFPPNKAQGYATNSRQWSAARGKWCTSVVANVEPELKDVGKWKESGEDPSQAPFTPYLDRLDLLCQDAGLSRTSYLATARVYSERNEAAHNPCIKLVDHVDPATKIVDWHEVKKACESIKEGSKKELDEGRFTAENHSFFVDTVNHWLRMHVSSWPAGSAPVLTTFGEFERDKAERAASKRLNPAAHNPHHGPSYKKGKYDDL
;
A
#
# COMPACT_ATOMS: atom_id res chain seq x y z
N MET A 1 -81.73 18.64 41.20
CA MET A 1 -80.50 17.82 41.11
C MET A 1 -79.71 18.11 39.82
N GLU A 2 -80.36 18.55 38.72
CA GLU A 2 -79.71 18.93 37.46
C GLU A 2 -78.77 20.15 37.55
N LYS A 3 -79.13 21.21 38.28
CA LYS A 3 -78.25 22.40 38.45
C LYS A 3 -76.90 22.12 39.12
N SER A 4 -76.80 21.05 39.92
CA SER A 4 -75.56 20.68 40.62
C SER A 4 -74.55 20.04 39.65
N VAL A 5 -75.04 19.19 38.74
CA VAL A 5 -74.21 18.46 37.77
C VAL A 5 -73.69 19.39 36.67
N GLU A 6 -74.49 20.34 36.20
CA GLU A 6 -74.04 21.40 35.27
C GLU A 6 -72.99 22.32 35.91
N SER A 7 -73.16 22.73 37.17
CA SER A 7 -72.16 23.58 37.84
C SER A 7 -70.83 22.83 38.06
N LEU A 8 -70.88 21.53 38.36
CA LEU A 8 -69.69 20.69 38.53
C LEU A 8 -68.98 20.42 37.20
N THR A 9 -69.71 20.29 36.09
CA THR A 9 -69.11 20.10 34.76
C THR A 9 -68.56 21.40 34.18
N LEU A 10 -69.19 22.56 34.43
CA LEU A 10 -68.65 23.88 34.11
C LEU A 10 -67.38 24.17 34.91
N LYS A 11 -67.37 23.87 36.22
CA LYS A 11 -66.20 24.04 37.08
C LYS A 11 -65.04 23.14 36.64
N ARG A 12 -65.31 21.87 36.30
CA ARG A 12 -64.30 20.96 35.72
C ARG A 12 -63.72 21.42 34.37
N LYS A 13 -64.51 22.06 33.50
CA LYS A 13 -64.01 22.61 32.23
C LYS A 13 -63.24 23.93 32.41
N ARG A 14 -63.64 24.74 33.39
CA ARG A 14 -63.01 26.02 33.75
C ARG A 14 -61.65 25.84 34.44
N ASP A 15 -61.56 24.88 35.35
CA ASP A 15 -60.35 24.64 36.14
C ASP A 15 -59.30 23.81 35.35
N ALA A 16 -59.65 23.30 34.17
CA ALA A 16 -58.77 22.50 33.32
C ALA A 16 -57.57 23.31 32.78
N THR A 17 -57.80 24.53 32.28
CA THR A 17 -56.72 25.35 31.67
C THR A 17 -55.65 25.80 32.67
N PRO A 18 -55.98 26.30 33.87
CA PRO A 18 -54.97 26.60 34.89
C PRO A 18 -54.24 25.35 35.42
N ALA A 19 -54.93 24.20 35.52
CA ALA A 19 -54.32 22.94 35.97
C ALA A 19 -53.33 22.38 34.95
N GLU A 20 -53.71 22.33 33.67
CA GLU A 20 -52.83 21.93 32.55
C GLU A 20 -51.59 22.84 32.46
N MET A 21 -51.77 24.16 32.60
CA MET A 21 -50.65 25.10 32.61
C MET A 21 -49.68 24.88 33.77
N LEU A 22 -50.19 24.61 34.98
CA LEU A 22 -49.33 24.38 36.15
C LEU A 22 -48.52 23.09 36.00
N GLU A 23 -49.13 22.03 35.47
CA GLU A 23 -48.44 20.78 35.15
C GLU A 23 -47.35 21.01 34.09
N GLU A 24 -47.68 21.69 32.98
CA GLU A 24 -46.71 22.00 31.92
C GLU A 24 -45.57 22.93 32.40
N LEU A 25 -45.85 23.86 33.33
CA LEU A 25 -44.84 24.75 33.93
C LEU A 25 -43.91 24.04 34.92
N GLU A 26 -44.37 22.96 35.56
CA GLU A 26 -43.57 22.12 36.47
C GLU A 26 -42.62 21.18 35.71
N GLU A 27 -43.03 20.73 34.51
CA GLU A 27 -42.19 19.90 33.63
C GLU A 27 -41.10 20.70 32.88
N LEU A 28 -41.09 22.03 32.98
CA LEU A 28 -40.07 22.88 32.36
C LEU A 28 -38.70 22.71 33.03
N ASP A 29 -37.68 22.44 32.22
CA ASP A 29 -36.29 22.54 32.67
C ASP A 29 -35.89 24.01 32.86
N ARG A 30 -36.06 24.51 34.08
CA ARG A 30 -35.76 25.90 34.46
C ARG A 30 -34.27 26.25 34.34
N ALA A 31 -33.37 25.27 34.27
CA ALA A 31 -31.94 25.53 34.08
C ALA A 31 -31.65 26.07 32.66
N GLU A 32 -32.54 25.81 31.70
CA GLU A 32 -32.40 26.23 30.32
C GLU A 32 -32.96 27.62 30.00
N LEU A 33 -33.65 28.25 30.96
CA LEU A 33 -34.30 29.55 30.81
C LEU A 33 -33.36 30.71 31.14
N SER A 34 -33.52 31.83 30.43
CA SER A 34 -32.94 33.12 30.84
C SER A 34 -33.64 33.63 32.10
N ASP A 35 -33.01 34.54 32.85
CA ASP A 35 -33.57 35.05 34.10
C ASP A 35 -34.92 35.75 33.86
N ASP A 36 -35.05 36.57 32.82
CA ASP A 36 -36.34 37.17 32.39
C ASP A 36 -37.42 36.12 32.08
N SER A 37 -37.03 34.96 31.54
CA SER A 37 -37.97 33.87 31.24
C SER A 37 -38.37 33.10 32.48
N LYS A 38 -37.49 33.00 33.49
CA LYS A 38 -37.83 32.41 34.80
C LYS A 38 -38.81 33.30 35.54
N ASP A 39 -38.58 34.61 35.52
CA ASP A 39 -39.50 35.60 36.11
C ASP A 39 -40.89 35.53 35.46
N LEU A 40 -40.94 35.38 34.12
CA LEU A 40 -42.21 35.21 33.40
C LEU A 40 -42.91 33.88 33.76
N VAL A 41 -42.15 32.80 33.93
CA VAL A 41 -42.68 31.50 34.40
C VAL A 41 -43.25 31.61 35.80
N ASP A 42 -42.57 32.31 36.71
CA ASP A 42 -43.04 32.55 38.07
C ASP A 42 -44.31 33.42 38.10
N GLU A 43 -44.38 34.43 37.24
CA GLU A 43 -45.58 35.26 37.05
C GLU A 43 -46.76 34.44 36.50
N LEU A 44 -46.52 33.59 35.50
CA LEU A 44 -47.53 32.70 34.92
C LEU A 44 -48.01 31.65 35.93
N GLN A 45 -47.11 31.08 36.73
CA GLN A 45 -47.48 30.15 37.82
C GLN A 45 -48.32 30.84 38.90
N ALA A 46 -47.94 32.07 39.31
CA ALA A 46 -48.70 32.83 40.30
C ALA A 46 -50.10 33.19 39.79
N LYS A 47 -50.21 33.61 38.52
CA LYS A 47 -51.50 33.91 37.88
C LYS A 47 -52.37 32.67 37.68
N ALA A 48 -51.77 31.52 37.33
CA ALA A 48 -52.51 30.25 37.19
C ALA A 48 -53.05 29.75 38.53
N LYS A 49 -52.27 29.85 39.62
CA LYS A 49 -52.74 29.56 40.99
C LYS A 49 -53.89 30.49 41.40
N ALA A 50 -53.76 31.79 41.16
CA ALA A 50 -54.81 32.75 41.47
C ALA A 50 -56.11 32.51 40.67
N ALA A 51 -56.01 32.15 39.38
CA ALA A 51 -57.15 31.83 38.53
C ALA A 51 -57.84 30.49 38.87
N PHE A 52 -57.17 29.62 39.62
CA PHE A 52 -57.75 28.40 40.19
C PHE A 52 -58.61 28.72 41.43
N ASP A 53 -58.17 29.69 42.23
CA ASP A 53 -58.80 30.07 43.50
C ASP A 53 -59.92 31.12 43.35
N ASP A 54 -59.88 31.97 42.30
CA ASP A 54 -60.86 33.06 42.08
C ASP A 54 -61.70 32.86 40.78
N PRO A 55 -63.04 32.69 40.91
CA PRO A 55 -63.96 32.54 39.78
C PRO A 55 -64.10 33.71 38.81
N GLU A 56 -63.76 34.94 39.19
CA GLU A 56 -64.01 36.14 38.37
C GLU A 56 -62.80 36.58 37.51
N LEU A 57 -61.67 35.88 37.65
CA LEU A 57 -60.44 36.18 36.93
C LEU A 57 -60.51 35.76 35.46
N ASP A 58 -60.13 36.68 34.56
CA ASP A 58 -60.13 36.48 33.11
C ASP A 58 -59.12 35.39 32.69
N GLN A 59 -59.64 34.19 32.42
CA GLN A 59 -58.87 33.04 31.99
C GLN A 59 -58.35 33.15 30.54
N ASP A 60 -58.97 33.98 29.69
CA ASP A 60 -58.56 34.13 28.30
C ASP A 60 -57.22 34.86 28.19
N SER A 61 -56.99 35.85 29.07
CA SER A 61 -55.72 36.57 29.17
C SER A 61 -54.57 35.67 29.66
N LEU A 62 -54.84 34.80 30.64
CA LEU A 62 -53.88 33.81 31.14
C LEU A 62 -53.50 32.81 30.04
N LYS A 63 -54.49 32.29 29.33
CA LYS A 63 -54.31 31.35 28.22
C LYS A 63 -53.52 31.97 27.05
N ALA A 64 -53.79 33.23 26.71
CA ALA A 64 -53.05 33.96 25.69
C ALA A 64 -51.57 34.13 26.06
N SER A 65 -51.30 34.50 27.31
CA SER A 65 -49.93 34.69 27.84
C SER A 65 -49.14 33.38 27.85
N TRP A 66 -49.78 32.28 28.27
CA TRP A 66 -49.20 30.93 28.21
C TRP A 66 -48.86 30.51 26.78
N THR A 67 -49.82 30.68 25.85
CA THR A 67 -49.65 30.29 24.45
C THR A 67 -48.47 31.01 23.80
N VAL A 68 -48.24 32.28 24.15
CA VAL A 68 -47.09 33.05 23.65
C VAL A 68 -45.79 32.53 24.23
N PHE A 69 -45.74 32.33 25.56
CA PHE A 69 -44.56 31.79 26.22
C PHE A 69 -44.18 30.40 25.71
N ASP A 70 -45.13 29.45 25.69
CA ASP A 70 -44.92 28.08 25.23
C ASP A 70 -44.39 28.05 23.78
N ARG A 71 -44.96 28.87 22.89
CA ARG A 71 -44.49 29.00 21.51
C ARG A 71 -43.05 29.49 21.42
N LEU A 72 -42.68 30.50 22.20
CA LEU A 72 -41.32 31.06 22.21
C LEU A 72 -40.34 30.07 22.83
N TYR A 73 -40.70 29.43 23.94
CA TYR A 73 -39.90 28.41 24.60
C TYR A 73 -39.61 27.22 23.69
N LYS A 74 -40.64 26.65 23.04
CA LYS A 74 -40.49 25.58 22.03
C LYS A 74 -39.60 26.01 20.85
N LYS A 75 -39.71 27.26 20.40
CA LYS A 75 -38.85 27.81 19.34
C LYS A 75 -37.38 27.91 19.78
N VAL A 76 -37.12 28.35 21.01
CA VAL A 76 -35.77 28.43 21.59
C VAL A 76 -35.17 27.04 21.77
N LEU A 77 -35.91 26.08 22.34
CA LEU A 77 -35.46 24.70 22.48
C LEU A 77 -35.11 24.07 21.13
N LYS A 78 -35.96 24.27 20.12
CA LYS A 78 -35.69 23.81 18.75
C LYS A 78 -34.41 24.44 18.19
N GLY A 79 -34.21 25.75 18.41
CA GLY A 79 -32.99 26.46 18.02
C GLY A 79 -31.73 25.93 18.71
N LYS A 80 -31.79 25.66 20.02
CA LYS A 80 -30.67 25.07 20.78
C LYS A 80 -30.30 23.68 20.27
N ARG A 81 -31.30 22.80 20.07
CA ARG A 81 -31.08 21.46 19.50
C ARG A 81 -30.42 21.54 18.12
N GLU A 82 -30.86 22.49 17.30
CA GLU A 82 -30.27 22.71 15.98
C GLU A 82 -28.82 23.21 16.06
N VAL A 83 -28.49 24.11 17.00
CA VAL A 83 -27.10 24.55 17.22
C VAL A 83 -26.21 23.40 17.65
N VAL A 84 -26.69 22.52 18.53
CA VAL A 84 -25.93 21.31 18.94
C VAL A 84 -25.71 20.40 17.73
N ARG A 85 -26.76 20.13 16.94
CA ARG A 85 -26.68 19.34 15.70
C ARG A 85 -25.66 19.92 14.72
N LEU A 86 -25.70 21.23 14.48
CA LEU A 86 -24.78 21.92 13.56
C LEU A 86 -23.33 21.93 14.07
N LYS A 87 -23.11 22.00 15.39
CA LYS A 87 -21.76 21.88 15.97
C LYS A 87 -21.19 20.48 15.76
N GLU A 88 -22.00 19.46 15.96
CA GLU A 88 -21.60 18.07 15.72
C GLU A 88 -21.30 17.83 14.24
N GLU A 89 -22.18 18.30 13.34
CA GLU A 89 -21.97 18.24 11.90
C GLU A 89 -20.69 18.97 11.46
N LYS A 90 -20.42 20.15 12.04
CA LYS A 90 -19.18 20.90 11.80
C LYS A 90 -17.94 20.11 12.24
N ASN A 91 -17.97 19.49 13.41
CA ASN A 91 -16.83 18.72 13.91
C ASN A 91 -16.53 17.53 12.99
N GLN A 92 -17.57 16.79 12.59
CA GLN A 92 -17.45 15.66 11.65
C GLN A 92 -16.91 16.10 10.28
N LEU A 93 -17.35 17.25 9.76
CA LEU A 93 -16.83 17.81 8.52
C LEU A 93 -15.38 18.26 8.65
N SER A 94 -14.99 18.81 9.80
CA SER A 94 -13.60 19.22 10.07
C SER A 94 -12.65 18.02 10.12
N GLU A 95 -13.08 16.90 10.71
CA GLU A 95 -12.31 15.66 10.72
C GLU A 95 -12.12 15.12 9.30
N LYS A 96 -13.22 15.00 8.54
CA LYS A 96 -13.18 14.57 7.14
C LYS A 96 -12.31 15.46 6.25
N LEU A 97 -12.32 16.77 6.50
CA LEU A 97 -11.46 17.70 5.77
C LEU A 97 -9.99 17.44 6.07
N SER A 98 -9.64 17.23 7.34
CA SER A 98 -8.26 16.92 7.75
C SER A 98 -7.77 15.61 7.14
N GLU A 99 -8.62 14.57 7.09
CA GLU A 99 -8.30 13.30 6.42
C GLU A 99 -8.06 13.52 4.92
N ALA A 100 -8.96 14.25 4.25
CA ALA A 100 -8.83 14.54 2.82
C ALA A 100 -7.58 15.38 2.49
N GLU A 101 -7.18 16.32 3.36
CA GLU A 101 -5.96 17.10 3.20
C GLU A 101 -4.70 16.23 3.35
N GLN A 102 -4.71 15.28 4.28
CA GLN A 102 -3.63 14.30 4.43
C GLN A 102 -3.53 13.41 3.18
N ASP A 103 -4.65 12.83 2.74
CA ASP A 103 -4.70 11.98 1.55
C ASP A 103 -4.20 12.72 0.30
N LEU A 104 -4.57 14.00 0.15
CA LEU A 104 -4.10 14.83 -0.94
C LEU A 104 -2.58 15.08 -0.87
N GLY A 105 -2.04 15.32 0.33
CA GLY A 105 -0.60 15.49 0.55
C GLY A 105 0.20 14.23 0.22
N GLU A 106 -0.32 13.07 0.61
CA GLU A 106 0.26 11.76 0.29
C GLU A 106 0.21 11.49 -1.22
N ALA A 107 -0.94 11.71 -1.86
CA ALA A 107 -1.10 11.54 -3.31
C ALA A 107 -0.18 12.48 -4.11
N ALA A 108 -0.04 13.73 -3.70
CA ALA A 108 0.88 14.68 -4.35
C ALA A 108 2.35 14.24 -4.21
N SER A 109 2.73 13.73 -3.04
CA SER A 109 4.07 13.20 -2.79
C SER A 109 4.36 11.97 -3.65
N GLN A 110 3.39 11.05 -3.77
CA GLN A 110 3.48 9.89 -4.66
C GLN A 110 3.62 10.34 -6.12
N LEU A 111 2.80 11.27 -6.60
CA LEU A 111 2.87 11.79 -7.97
C LEU A 111 4.24 12.41 -8.27
N ASN A 112 4.80 13.19 -7.34
CA ASN A 112 6.14 13.74 -7.48
C ASN A 112 7.21 12.64 -7.54
N ARG A 113 7.07 11.59 -6.71
CA ARG A 113 7.97 10.43 -6.74
C ARG A 113 7.88 9.69 -8.08
N PHE A 114 6.68 9.42 -8.57
CA PHE A 114 6.46 8.87 -9.91
C PHE A 114 7.13 9.73 -10.98
N GLY A 115 6.88 11.04 -10.98
CA GLY A 115 7.50 11.98 -11.92
C GLY A 115 9.02 11.97 -11.87
N PHE A 116 9.64 11.84 -10.70
CA PHE A 116 11.08 11.68 -10.54
C PHE A 116 11.58 10.35 -11.15
N LEU A 117 10.95 9.22 -10.78
CA LEU A 117 11.36 7.89 -11.23
C LEU A 117 11.32 7.74 -12.75
N PHE A 118 10.29 8.29 -13.41
CA PHE A 118 10.20 8.27 -14.87
C PHE A 118 11.22 9.18 -15.54
N LYS A 119 11.57 10.33 -14.95
CA LYS A 119 12.60 11.23 -15.50
C LYS A 119 14.01 10.66 -15.38
N ILE A 120 14.32 10.02 -14.26
CA ILE A 120 15.67 9.48 -13.99
C ILE A 120 15.86 8.05 -14.52
N GLY A 121 14.76 7.32 -14.70
CA GLY A 121 14.76 5.90 -15.01
C GLY A 121 15.59 5.49 -16.22
N ASP A 122 15.44 6.21 -17.34
CA ASP A 122 16.16 5.89 -18.58
C ASP A 122 17.66 6.17 -18.45
N TRP A 123 18.04 7.16 -17.63
CA TRP A 123 19.45 7.40 -17.28
C TRP A 123 20.02 6.26 -16.44
N CYS A 124 19.23 5.75 -15.49
CA CYS A 124 19.63 4.58 -14.70
C CYS A 124 19.78 3.33 -15.58
N GLU A 125 18.89 3.14 -16.55
CA GLU A 125 18.97 2.05 -17.54
C GLU A 125 20.24 2.15 -18.38
N ALA A 126 20.55 3.34 -18.89
CA ALA A 126 21.76 3.57 -19.69
C ALA A 126 23.06 3.27 -18.91
N ILE A 127 23.11 3.64 -17.63
CA ILE A 127 24.24 3.27 -16.74
C ILE A 127 24.31 1.75 -16.58
N HIS A 128 23.18 1.08 -16.37
CA HIS A 128 23.15 -0.38 -16.26
C HIS A 128 23.56 -1.08 -17.55
N ASP A 129 23.15 -0.57 -18.70
CA ASP A 129 23.55 -1.10 -20.00
C ASP A 129 25.06 -0.92 -20.26
N ALA A 130 25.68 0.15 -19.76
CA ALA A 130 27.13 0.28 -19.77
C ALA A 130 27.78 -0.87 -18.96
N ILE A 131 27.29 -1.16 -17.76
CA ILE A 131 27.77 -2.29 -16.95
C ILE A 131 27.57 -3.65 -17.66
N LYS A 132 26.41 -3.86 -18.31
CA LYS A 132 26.20 -5.05 -19.16
C LYS A 132 27.21 -5.13 -20.28
N TYR A 133 27.50 -4.01 -20.95
CA TYR A 133 28.48 -3.95 -22.03
C TYR A 133 29.87 -4.39 -21.54
N TYR A 134 30.32 -3.93 -20.38
CA TYR A 134 31.60 -4.36 -19.82
C TYR A 134 31.62 -5.86 -19.53
N GLU A 135 30.55 -6.41 -18.97
CA GLU A 135 30.47 -7.85 -18.72
C GLU A 135 30.33 -8.68 -20.01
N GLU A 136 29.64 -8.16 -21.02
CA GLU A 136 29.55 -8.76 -22.36
C GLU A 136 30.88 -8.72 -23.10
N ARG A 137 31.59 -7.59 -23.05
CA ARG A 137 32.93 -7.43 -23.61
C ARG A 137 33.84 -8.49 -23.03
N ASP A 138 33.85 -8.62 -21.70
CA ASP A 138 34.64 -9.61 -20.99
C ASP A 138 34.29 -11.05 -21.41
N ALA A 139 33.01 -11.33 -21.67
CA ALA A 139 32.56 -12.62 -22.19
C ALA A 139 32.91 -12.85 -23.68
N LYS A 140 32.96 -11.79 -24.51
CA LYS A 140 33.16 -11.84 -25.97
C LYS A 140 34.61 -11.72 -26.41
N THR A 141 35.54 -11.17 -25.61
CA THR A 141 36.99 -11.04 -25.93
C THR A 141 37.77 -12.38 -26.04
N ASN A 142 37.06 -13.49 -26.27
CA ASN A 142 37.52 -14.86 -26.47
C ASN A 142 38.37 -15.11 -27.73
N HIS A 143 38.92 -14.11 -28.42
CA HIS A 143 39.72 -14.36 -29.64
C HIS A 143 41.13 -13.73 -29.72
N SER A 144 41.56 -12.88 -28.76
CA SER A 144 42.92 -12.30 -28.86
C SER A 144 43.73 -12.17 -27.57
N SER A 145 43.26 -12.62 -26.41
CA SER A 145 44.20 -12.89 -25.29
C SER A 145 43.55 -13.73 -24.19
N ASN A 146 43.80 -15.04 -24.20
CA ASN A 146 43.66 -15.89 -23.01
C ASN A 146 44.31 -15.25 -21.77
N ASN A 147 45.33 -14.41 -21.97
CA ASN A 147 46.03 -13.70 -20.92
C ASN A 147 45.17 -12.68 -20.16
N ASN A 148 44.15 -12.01 -20.72
CA ASN A 148 43.44 -10.96 -19.96
C ASN A 148 42.36 -11.52 -19.02
N VAL A 149 41.66 -12.59 -19.41
CA VAL A 149 40.68 -13.26 -18.54
C VAL A 149 41.38 -14.10 -17.47
N ILE A 150 42.49 -14.77 -17.83
CA ILE A 150 43.35 -15.46 -16.86
C ILE A 150 44.01 -14.43 -15.94
N LYS A 151 44.57 -13.34 -16.45
CA LYS A 151 45.15 -12.27 -15.64
C LYS A 151 44.12 -11.57 -14.77
N ARG A 152 42.87 -11.39 -15.19
CA ARG A 152 41.80 -10.86 -14.31
C ARG A 152 41.30 -11.87 -13.30
N ALA A 153 41.26 -13.16 -13.64
CA ALA A 153 41.00 -14.20 -12.65
C ALA A 153 42.16 -14.31 -11.66
N GLU A 154 43.41 -14.17 -12.12
CA GLU A 154 44.62 -14.09 -11.31
C GLU A 154 44.66 -12.79 -10.50
N ASP A 155 44.23 -11.65 -11.05
CA ASP A 155 44.20 -10.34 -10.38
C ASP A 155 43.06 -10.30 -9.38
N ALA A 156 41.90 -10.91 -9.67
CA ALA A 156 40.86 -11.19 -8.69
C ALA A 156 41.39 -12.14 -7.60
N CYS A 157 42.07 -13.24 -7.95
CA CYS A 157 42.69 -14.15 -6.97
C CYS A 157 43.80 -13.47 -6.13
N LYS A 158 44.60 -12.57 -6.73
CA LYS A 158 45.62 -11.75 -6.04
C LYS A 158 44.98 -10.67 -5.17
N PHE A 159 43.92 -10.02 -5.65
CA PHE A 159 43.10 -9.04 -4.92
C PHE A 159 42.40 -9.70 -3.73
N HIS A 160 42.02 -10.97 -3.87
CA HIS A 160 41.41 -11.82 -2.83
C HIS A 160 42.42 -12.65 -2.01
N HIS A 161 43.74 -12.41 -2.18
CA HIS A 161 44.85 -13.02 -1.45
C HIS A 161 44.74 -14.53 -1.15
N LEU A 162 44.35 -15.31 -2.14
CA LEU A 162 44.52 -16.77 -2.09
C LEU A 162 46.03 -17.04 -2.17
N THR A 163 46.65 -17.58 -1.11
CA THR A 163 48.09 -17.81 -1.06
C THR A 163 48.55 -18.62 -2.28
N VAL A 164 49.52 -18.07 -3.02
CA VAL A 164 50.03 -18.60 -4.30
C VAL A 164 50.50 -20.06 -4.18
N ASP A 165 50.90 -20.49 -2.97
CA ASP A 165 51.34 -21.86 -2.69
C ASP A 165 50.20 -22.89 -2.57
N LYS A 166 48.93 -22.46 -2.53
CA LYS A 166 47.74 -23.36 -2.45
C LYS A 166 46.87 -23.36 -3.71
N PHE A 167 47.25 -22.63 -4.76
CA PHE A 167 46.49 -22.53 -6.01
C PHE A 167 47.28 -23.08 -7.21
N PRO A 168 47.16 -24.40 -7.50
CA PRO A 168 47.69 -24.94 -8.74
C PRO A 168 47.01 -24.23 -9.94
N PRO A 169 47.72 -23.98 -11.06
CA PRO A 169 47.18 -23.32 -12.26
C PRO A 169 45.81 -23.86 -12.72
N ASN A 170 45.58 -25.16 -12.50
CA ASN A 170 44.34 -25.85 -12.83
C ASN A 170 43.11 -25.31 -12.06
N LYS A 171 43.28 -24.77 -10.84
CA LYS A 171 42.20 -24.18 -10.05
C LYS A 171 41.87 -22.75 -10.46
N ALA A 172 42.87 -21.95 -10.89
CA ALA A 172 42.63 -20.63 -11.46
C ALA A 172 41.89 -20.74 -12.81
N GLN A 173 42.28 -21.72 -13.64
CA GLN A 173 41.56 -22.09 -14.85
C GLN A 173 40.11 -22.52 -14.55
N GLY A 174 39.90 -23.31 -13.49
CA GLY A 174 38.57 -23.74 -13.02
C GLY A 174 37.69 -22.58 -12.52
N TYR A 175 38.26 -21.65 -11.74
CA TYR A 175 37.57 -20.44 -11.29
C TYR A 175 37.21 -19.53 -12.47
N ALA A 176 38.15 -19.31 -13.40
CA ALA A 176 37.91 -18.58 -14.64
C ALA A 176 36.80 -19.26 -15.47
N THR A 177 36.81 -20.59 -15.56
CA THR A 177 35.77 -21.35 -16.29
C THR A 177 34.40 -21.25 -15.62
N ASN A 178 34.34 -21.37 -14.29
CA ASN A 178 33.09 -21.24 -13.52
C ASN A 178 32.55 -19.81 -13.53
N SER A 179 33.43 -18.80 -13.44
CA SER A 179 33.06 -17.39 -13.57
C SER A 179 32.48 -17.05 -14.95
N ARG A 180 32.81 -17.82 -16.00
CA ARG A 180 32.19 -17.65 -17.34
C ARG A 180 30.77 -18.22 -17.41
N GLN A 181 30.41 -19.14 -16.52
CA GLN A 181 29.10 -19.80 -16.53
C GLN A 181 27.97 -18.93 -15.97
N TRP A 182 28.29 -17.84 -15.27
CA TRP A 182 27.30 -16.96 -14.67
C TRP A 182 27.63 -15.48 -14.90
N SER A 183 26.61 -14.62 -14.85
CA SER A 183 26.72 -13.17 -15.00
C SER A 183 26.07 -12.42 -13.83
N ALA A 184 26.66 -11.28 -13.45
CA ALA A 184 26.11 -10.38 -12.45
C ALA A 184 25.07 -9.42 -13.04
N ALA A 185 25.31 -8.87 -14.23
CA ALA A 185 24.47 -7.86 -14.90
C ALA A 185 24.02 -8.26 -16.31
N ARG A 186 24.85 -8.93 -17.11
CA ARG A 186 24.54 -9.35 -18.49
C ARG A 186 23.30 -10.23 -18.53
N GLY A 187 22.37 -9.88 -19.41
CA GLY A 187 21.10 -10.59 -19.61
C GLY A 187 20.11 -10.44 -18.44
N LYS A 188 20.39 -9.53 -17.51
CA LYS A 188 19.56 -9.26 -16.34
C LYS A 188 19.06 -7.82 -16.39
N TRP A 189 17.89 -7.58 -15.82
CA TRP A 189 17.39 -6.23 -15.54
C TRP A 189 17.96 -5.74 -14.21
N CYS A 190 17.97 -4.42 -13.93
CA CYS A 190 18.43 -3.90 -12.64
C CYS A 190 17.69 -4.56 -11.47
N THR A 191 16.38 -4.78 -11.60
CA THR A 191 15.56 -5.52 -10.61
C THR A 191 16.14 -6.89 -10.26
N SER A 192 16.61 -7.62 -11.28
CA SER A 192 17.25 -8.92 -11.10
C SER A 192 18.65 -8.80 -10.50
N VAL A 193 19.39 -7.73 -10.81
CA VAL A 193 20.69 -7.46 -10.17
C VAL A 193 20.50 -7.17 -8.68
N VAL A 194 19.57 -6.28 -8.34
CA VAL A 194 19.23 -5.92 -6.95
C VAL A 194 18.83 -7.18 -6.16
N ALA A 195 17.93 -7.99 -6.69
CA ALA A 195 17.49 -9.23 -6.02
C ALA A 195 18.64 -10.24 -5.77
N ASN A 196 19.67 -10.28 -6.61
CA ASN A 196 20.83 -11.15 -6.40
C ASN A 196 21.83 -10.56 -5.38
N VAL A 197 21.91 -9.24 -5.28
CA VAL A 197 22.88 -8.53 -4.42
C VAL A 197 22.34 -8.29 -3.01
N GLU A 198 21.03 -8.12 -2.84
CA GLU A 198 20.41 -7.87 -1.53
C GLU A 198 20.73 -8.92 -0.46
N PRO A 199 20.70 -10.24 -0.75
CA PRO A 199 21.14 -11.25 0.21
C PRO A 199 22.59 -11.04 0.67
N GLU A 200 23.49 -10.74 -0.28
CA GLU A 200 24.90 -10.48 0.04
C GLU A 200 25.09 -9.22 0.87
N LEU A 201 24.38 -8.13 0.55
CA LEU A 201 24.38 -6.90 1.34
C LEU A 201 23.88 -7.15 2.78
N LYS A 202 22.83 -7.96 2.93
CA LYS A 202 22.29 -8.33 4.25
C LYS A 202 23.30 -9.14 5.06
N ASP A 203 24.00 -10.07 4.42
CA ASP A 203 25.04 -10.87 5.09
C ASP A 203 26.25 -10.01 5.47
N VAL A 204 26.64 -9.03 4.63
CA VAL A 204 27.65 -8.01 4.99
C VAL A 204 27.17 -7.18 6.18
N GLY A 205 25.92 -6.73 6.20
CA GLY A 205 25.35 -5.96 7.31
C GLY A 205 25.42 -6.73 8.64
N LYS A 206 24.96 -7.98 8.66
CA LYS A 206 25.04 -8.85 9.85
C LYS A 206 26.48 -9.06 10.33
N TRP A 207 27.41 -9.23 9.40
CA TRP A 207 28.81 -9.41 9.71
C TRP A 207 29.43 -8.16 10.34
N LYS A 208 29.08 -6.96 9.82
CA LYS A 208 29.45 -5.67 10.43
C LYS A 208 28.89 -5.52 11.85
N GLU A 209 27.61 -5.84 12.03
CA GLU A 209 26.95 -5.82 13.34
C GLU A 209 27.57 -6.83 14.34
N SER A 210 28.14 -7.92 13.84
CA SER A 210 28.77 -8.97 14.65
C SER A 210 30.24 -8.68 15.00
N GLY A 211 30.73 -7.46 14.73
CA GLY A 211 32.09 -7.03 15.09
C GLY A 211 33.15 -7.33 14.04
N GLU A 212 32.76 -7.59 12.80
CA GLU A 212 33.67 -7.65 11.64
C GLU A 212 34.80 -8.70 11.73
N ASP A 213 34.56 -9.86 12.36
CA ASP A 213 35.56 -10.93 12.41
C ASP A 213 35.95 -11.39 10.99
N PRO A 214 37.20 -11.19 10.54
CA PRO A 214 37.67 -11.63 9.22
C PRO A 214 37.41 -13.11 8.92
N SER A 215 37.38 -13.97 9.94
CA SER A 215 37.15 -15.41 9.80
C SER A 215 35.71 -15.77 9.44
N GLN A 216 34.77 -14.88 9.74
CA GLN A 216 33.33 -15.03 9.52
C GLN A 216 32.82 -14.15 8.38
N ALA A 217 33.71 -13.55 7.59
CA ALA A 217 33.32 -12.63 6.54
C ALA A 217 32.48 -13.33 5.46
N PRO A 218 31.39 -12.70 5.01
CA PRO A 218 30.47 -13.32 4.06
C PRO A 218 31.09 -13.41 2.66
N PHE A 219 30.69 -14.45 1.93
CA PHE A 219 31.01 -14.62 0.53
C PHE A 219 30.07 -13.79 -0.35
N THR A 220 30.62 -12.93 -1.20
CA THR A 220 29.86 -11.91 -1.93
C THR A 220 30.17 -11.87 -3.44
N PRO A 221 30.00 -13.00 -4.16
CA PRO A 221 30.38 -13.10 -5.57
C PRO A 221 29.70 -12.06 -6.48
N TYR A 222 28.43 -11.71 -6.25
CA TYR A 222 27.74 -10.70 -7.04
C TYR A 222 28.33 -9.30 -6.79
N LEU A 223 28.52 -8.89 -5.53
CA LEU A 223 29.13 -7.60 -5.18
C LEU A 223 30.57 -7.46 -5.67
N ASP A 224 31.35 -8.54 -5.59
CA ASP A 224 32.75 -8.56 -6.05
C ASP A 224 32.83 -8.38 -7.57
N ARG A 225 31.96 -9.08 -8.31
CA ARG A 225 31.90 -8.96 -9.76
C ARG A 225 31.40 -7.60 -10.21
N LEU A 226 30.40 -7.05 -9.53
CA LEU A 226 29.90 -5.71 -9.83
C LEU A 226 30.94 -4.64 -9.54
N ASP A 227 31.73 -4.77 -8.48
CA ASP A 227 32.82 -3.82 -8.18
C ASP A 227 33.82 -3.72 -9.35
N LEU A 228 34.27 -4.87 -9.85
CA LEU A 228 35.18 -4.91 -11.01
C LEU A 228 34.57 -4.24 -12.26
N LEU A 229 33.30 -4.53 -12.54
CA LEU A 229 32.59 -3.94 -13.69
C LEU A 229 32.41 -2.42 -13.52
N CYS A 230 32.12 -1.97 -12.30
CA CYS A 230 31.96 -0.55 -11.99
C CYS A 230 33.29 0.18 -12.13
N GLN A 231 34.40 -0.38 -11.66
CA GLN A 231 35.74 0.17 -11.83
C GLN A 231 36.10 0.32 -13.32
N ASP A 232 35.83 -0.71 -14.14
CA ASP A 232 36.03 -0.68 -15.59
C ASP A 232 35.17 0.41 -16.29
N ALA A 233 34.00 0.69 -15.73
CA ALA A 233 33.08 1.74 -16.19
C ALA A 233 33.37 3.13 -15.61
N GLY A 234 34.36 3.28 -14.71
CA GLY A 234 34.64 4.54 -14.03
C GLY A 234 33.55 4.97 -13.03
N LEU A 235 32.80 4.02 -12.47
CA LEU A 235 31.71 4.22 -11.52
C LEU A 235 32.05 3.53 -10.19
N SER A 236 31.55 4.06 -9.07
CA SER A 236 31.64 3.34 -7.79
C SER A 236 30.55 2.26 -7.68
N ARG A 237 30.84 1.15 -6.99
CA ARG A 237 29.84 0.10 -6.72
C ARG A 237 28.61 0.68 -6.02
N THR A 238 28.79 1.53 -5.01
CA THR A 238 27.68 2.16 -4.27
C THR A 238 26.81 3.02 -5.17
N SER A 239 27.40 3.85 -6.03
CA SER A 239 26.65 4.67 -7.00
C SER A 239 25.88 3.80 -7.99
N TYR A 240 26.47 2.71 -8.46
CA TYR A 240 25.79 1.75 -9.32
C TYR A 240 24.62 1.05 -8.62
N LEU A 241 24.81 0.59 -7.38
CA LEU A 241 23.75 -0.06 -6.61
C LEU A 241 22.59 0.91 -6.32
N ALA A 242 22.88 2.18 -6.01
CA ALA A 242 21.87 3.22 -5.88
C ALA A 242 21.09 3.42 -7.19
N THR A 243 21.79 3.47 -8.31
CA THR A 243 21.20 3.56 -9.66
C THR A 243 20.30 2.35 -9.96
N ALA A 244 20.77 1.13 -9.67
CA ALA A 244 20.03 -0.10 -9.89
C ALA A 244 18.77 -0.17 -9.01
N ARG A 245 18.82 0.33 -7.76
CA ARG A 245 17.66 0.44 -6.87
C ARG A 245 16.63 1.43 -7.38
N VAL A 246 17.05 2.62 -7.82
CA VAL A 246 16.14 3.62 -8.40
C VAL A 246 15.44 3.07 -9.65
N TYR A 247 16.18 2.36 -10.52
CA TYR A 247 15.56 1.67 -11.65
C TYR A 247 14.60 0.57 -11.19
N SER A 248 14.99 -0.23 -10.18
CA SER A 248 14.12 -1.29 -9.64
C SER A 248 12.81 -0.73 -9.14
N GLU A 249 12.87 0.38 -8.41
CA GLU A 249 11.71 1.10 -7.90
C GLU A 249 10.87 1.71 -9.02
N ARG A 250 11.49 2.34 -10.04
CA ARG A 250 10.77 2.75 -11.26
C ARG A 250 10.02 1.57 -11.85
N ASN A 251 10.68 0.43 -11.94
CA ASN A 251 10.12 -0.75 -12.57
C ASN A 251 8.94 -1.31 -11.74
N GLU A 252 9.05 -1.31 -10.42
CA GLU A 252 7.95 -1.69 -9.51
C GLU A 252 6.78 -0.70 -9.59
N ALA A 253 7.07 0.59 -9.68
CA ALA A 253 6.07 1.65 -9.78
C ALA A 253 5.37 1.66 -11.14
N ALA A 254 6.11 1.45 -12.23
CA ALA A 254 5.63 1.57 -13.60
C ALA A 254 5.03 0.27 -14.16
N HIS A 255 5.46 -0.89 -13.67
CA HIS A 255 4.97 -2.17 -14.17
C HIS A 255 3.95 -2.77 -13.21
N ASN A 256 2.74 -2.96 -13.72
CA ASN A 256 1.80 -3.92 -13.17
C ASN A 256 2.04 -5.26 -13.90
N PRO A 257 2.89 -6.17 -13.36
CA PRO A 257 3.26 -7.38 -14.07
C PRO A 257 2.01 -8.24 -14.32
N CYS A 258 1.96 -8.89 -15.49
CA CYS A 258 0.95 -9.92 -15.72
C CYS A 258 1.06 -11.05 -14.68
N ILE A 259 0.01 -11.85 -14.57
CA ILE A 259 -0.03 -13.01 -13.68
C ILE A 259 1.21 -13.88 -13.88
N LYS A 260 1.94 -14.13 -12.78
CA LYS A 260 3.12 -14.99 -12.75
C LYS A 260 2.69 -16.41 -12.39
N LEU A 261 2.71 -17.33 -13.36
CA LEU A 261 2.26 -18.71 -13.14
C LEU A 261 2.98 -19.40 -11.96
N VAL A 262 4.25 -19.07 -11.71
CA VAL A 262 5.03 -19.64 -10.58
C VAL A 262 4.42 -19.34 -9.21
N ASP A 263 3.70 -18.23 -9.07
CA ASP A 263 3.04 -17.84 -7.83
C ASP A 263 1.67 -18.54 -7.65
N HIS A 264 1.23 -19.28 -8.68
CA HIS A 264 0.04 -20.14 -8.67
C HIS A 264 0.41 -21.63 -8.77
N VAL A 265 1.66 -21.99 -8.53
CA VAL A 265 2.06 -23.39 -8.39
C VAL A 265 1.73 -23.86 -6.98
N ASP A 266 0.89 -24.87 -6.86
CA ASP A 266 0.58 -25.50 -5.57
C ASP A 266 1.88 -26.08 -4.96
N PRO A 267 2.29 -25.67 -3.74
CA PRO A 267 3.51 -26.16 -3.12
C PRO A 267 3.54 -27.69 -2.89
N ALA A 268 2.38 -28.32 -2.69
CA ALA A 268 2.26 -29.74 -2.41
C ALA A 268 2.35 -30.58 -3.70
N THR A 269 1.56 -30.22 -4.71
CA THR A 269 1.50 -30.98 -5.97
C THR A 269 2.56 -30.53 -6.98
N LYS A 270 3.11 -29.32 -6.82
CA LYS A 270 4.02 -28.63 -7.74
C LYS A 270 3.44 -28.41 -9.13
N ILE A 271 2.11 -28.34 -9.22
CA ILE A 271 1.36 -28.12 -10.46
C ILE A 271 0.74 -26.72 -10.43
N VAL A 272 0.65 -26.07 -11.58
CA VAL A 272 -0.06 -24.78 -11.72
C VAL A 272 -1.57 -24.95 -11.50
N ASP A 273 -2.12 -24.20 -10.54
CA ASP A 273 -3.57 -24.07 -10.36
C ASP A 273 -4.13 -23.02 -11.33
N TRP A 274 -4.64 -23.51 -12.44
CA TRP A 274 -5.24 -22.67 -13.48
C TRP A 274 -6.53 -21.99 -13.06
N HIS A 275 -7.32 -22.57 -12.15
CA HIS A 275 -8.54 -21.92 -11.66
C HIS A 275 -8.21 -20.67 -10.84
N GLU A 276 -7.18 -20.74 -10.01
CA GLU A 276 -6.67 -19.56 -9.29
C GLU A 276 -6.05 -18.53 -10.27
N VAL A 277 -5.34 -18.96 -11.32
CA VAL A 277 -4.89 -18.04 -12.39
C VAL A 277 -6.06 -17.31 -13.04
N LYS A 278 -7.15 -18.03 -13.36
CA LYS A 278 -8.36 -17.43 -13.95
C LYS A 278 -9.01 -16.42 -12.99
N LYS A 279 -9.15 -16.78 -11.71
CA LYS A 279 -9.69 -15.91 -10.67
C LYS A 279 -8.84 -14.64 -10.48
N ALA A 280 -7.52 -14.77 -10.53
CA ALA A 280 -6.62 -13.62 -10.47
C ALA A 280 -6.79 -12.69 -11.68
N CYS A 281 -7.00 -13.24 -12.89
CA CYS A 281 -7.35 -12.44 -14.07
C CYS A 281 -8.68 -11.69 -13.90
N GLU A 282 -9.71 -12.33 -13.34
CA GLU A 282 -10.99 -11.66 -13.05
C GLU A 282 -10.83 -10.54 -12.01
N SER A 283 -10.06 -10.79 -10.95
CA SER A 283 -9.78 -9.78 -9.92
C SER A 283 -9.08 -8.54 -10.49
N ILE A 284 -8.12 -8.73 -11.40
CA ILE A 284 -7.42 -7.62 -12.07
C ILE A 284 -8.37 -6.82 -12.97
N LYS A 285 -9.30 -7.49 -13.67
CA LYS A 285 -10.32 -6.81 -14.47
C LYS A 285 -11.27 -5.99 -13.61
N GLU A 286 -11.74 -6.53 -12.48
CA GLU A 286 -12.59 -5.78 -11.54
C GLU A 286 -11.84 -4.57 -10.97
N GLY A 287 -10.55 -4.72 -10.66
CA GLY A 287 -9.69 -3.59 -10.27
C GLY A 287 -9.68 -2.50 -11.33
N SER A 288 -9.50 -2.85 -12.62
CA SER A 288 -9.53 -1.87 -13.71
C SER A 288 -10.89 -1.19 -13.91
N LYS A 289 -11.98 -1.84 -13.53
CA LYS A 289 -13.32 -1.23 -13.56
C LYS A 289 -13.46 -0.15 -12.49
N LYS A 290 -12.92 -0.38 -11.29
CA LYS A 290 -12.84 0.65 -10.24
C LYS A 290 -12.06 1.89 -10.72
N GLU A 291 -10.96 1.68 -11.45
CA GLU A 291 -10.18 2.78 -12.07
C GLU A 291 -11.01 3.60 -13.09
N LEU A 292 -11.89 2.93 -13.84
CA LEU A 292 -12.85 3.59 -14.75
C LEU A 292 -13.90 4.39 -13.96
N ASP A 293 -14.50 3.78 -12.94
CA ASP A 293 -15.54 4.42 -12.12
C ASP A 293 -15.01 5.66 -11.40
N GLU A 294 -13.72 5.66 -11.04
CA GLU A 294 -13.03 6.80 -10.41
C GLU A 294 -12.44 7.79 -11.44
N GLY A 295 -12.70 7.60 -12.73
CA GLY A 295 -12.31 8.51 -13.81
C GLY A 295 -10.82 8.51 -14.16
N ARG A 296 -10.04 7.54 -13.65
CA ARG A 296 -8.62 7.38 -13.98
C ARG A 296 -8.41 6.70 -15.32
N PHE A 297 -9.32 5.82 -15.72
CA PHE A 297 -9.36 5.23 -17.06
C PHE A 297 -10.49 5.82 -17.90
N THR A 298 -10.25 5.95 -19.20
CA THR A 298 -11.35 6.12 -20.16
C THR A 298 -12.03 4.76 -20.42
N ALA A 299 -13.24 4.79 -20.98
CA ALA A 299 -13.94 3.57 -21.36
C ALA A 299 -13.12 2.73 -22.36
N GLU A 300 -12.43 3.37 -23.30
CA GLU A 300 -11.56 2.71 -24.27
C GLU A 300 -10.37 2.03 -23.59
N ASN A 301 -9.71 2.71 -22.64
CA ASN A 301 -8.59 2.15 -21.89
C ASN A 301 -9.01 0.91 -21.08
N HIS A 302 -10.15 0.99 -20.38
CA HIS A 302 -10.71 -0.14 -19.64
C HIS A 302 -11.05 -1.31 -20.58
N SER A 303 -11.70 -1.05 -21.71
CA SER A 303 -12.03 -2.11 -22.67
C SER A 303 -10.77 -2.79 -23.20
N PHE A 304 -9.77 -2.01 -23.61
CA PHE A 304 -8.49 -2.54 -24.08
C PHE A 304 -7.75 -3.35 -23.01
N PHE A 305 -7.80 -2.92 -21.75
CA PHE A 305 -7.21 -3.63 -20.63
C PHE A 305 -7.88 -5.00 -20.42
N VAL A 306 -9.22 -5.02 -20.37
CA VAL A 306 -10.01 -6.27 -20.24
C VAL A 306 -9.71 -7.23 -21.39
N ASP A 307 -9.68 -6.72 -22.62
CA ASP A 307 -9.38 -7.52 -23.80
C ASP A 307 -7.97 -8.09 -23.78
N THR A 308 -6.99 -7.30 -23.32
CA THR A 308 -5.59 -7.73 -23.17
C THR A 308 -5.47 -8.86 -22.15
N VAL A 309 -6.11 -8.76 -20.98
CA VAL A 309 -6.14 -9.82 -19.96
C VAL A 309 -6.80 -11.09 -20.51
N ASN A 310 -7.94 -10.96 -21.20
CA ASN A 310 -8.61 -12.09 -21.81
C ASN A 310 -7.76 -12.74 -22.92
N HIS A 311 -7.04 -11.93 -23.71
CA HIS A 311 -6.14 -12.43 -24.73
C HIS A 311 -4.97 -13.21 -24.12
N TRP A 312 -4.34 -12.66 -23.07
CA TRP A 312 -3.29 -13.34 -22.32
C TRP A 312 -3.75 -14.70 -21.79
N LEU A 313 -4.95 -14.78 -21.21
CA LEU A 313 -5.49 -16.05 -20.70
C LEU A 313 -5.74 -17.06 -21.84
N ARG A 314 -6.30 -16.60 -22.98
CA ARG A 314 -6.53 -17.45 -24.17
C ARG A 314 -5.24 -17.97 -24.81
N MET A 315 -4.14 -17.24 -24.69
CA MET A 315 -2.82 -17.74 -25.13
C MET A 315 -2.35 -18.93 -24.31
N HIS A 316 -2.82 -19.10 -23.07
CA HIS A 316 -2.44 -20.22 -22.21
C HIS A 316 -3.48 -21.35 -22.18
N VAL A 317 -4.77 -21.00 -22.16
CA VAL A 317 -5.88 -21.94 -22.02
C VAL A 317 -6.85 -21.79 -23.19
N SER A 318 -7.03 -22.87 -23.96
CA SER A 318 -7.92 -22.90 -25.12
C SER A 318 -9.39 -23.12 -24.75
N SER A 319 -9.67 -23.91 -23.70
CA SER A 319 -11.03 -24.14 -23.22
C SER A 319 -11.10 -24.57 -21.75
N TRP A 320 -12.29 -24.40 -21.17
CA TRP A 320 -12.61 -24.75 -19.77
C TRP A 320 -13.81 -25.71 -19.75
N PRO A 321 -13.63 -27.01 -20.06
CA PRO A 321 -14.74 -27.93 -20.12
C PRO A 321 -15.28 -28.23 -18.70
N ALA A 322 -16.60 -28.27 -18.57
CA ALA A 322 -17.26 -28.44 -17.27
C ALA A 322 -16.84 -29.75 -16.58
N GLY A 323 -16.43 -29.65 -15.32
CA GLY A 323 -16.02 -30.82 -14.51
C GLY A 323 -14.68 -31.45 -14.90
N SER A 324 -13.87 -30.78 -15.72
CA SER A 324 -12.56 -31.27 -16.14
C SER A 324 -11.48 -30.19 -16.03
N ALA A 325 -10.21 -30.61 -16.10
CA ALA A 325 -9.09 -29.70 -16.14
C ALA A 325 -9.12 -28.81 -17.40
N PRO A 326 -8.60 -27.57 -17.32
CA PRO A 326 -8.50 -26.70 -18.49
C PRO A 326 -7.63 -27.31 -19.58
N VAL A 327 -8.02 -27.09 -20.84
CA VAL A 327 -7.24 -27.54 -22.00
C VAL A 327 -6.23 -26.44 -22.33
N LEU A 328 -4.95 -26.73 -22.11
CA LEU A 328 -3.88 -25.78 -22.40
C LEU A 328 -3.62 -25.66 -23.91
N THR A 329 -3.11 -24.51 -24.32
CA THR A 329 -2.48 -24.36 -25.64
C THR A 329 -1.05 -24.90 -25.58
N THR A 330 -0.39 -25.08 -26.73
CA THR A 330 1.04 -25.41 -26.78
C THR A 330 1.90 -24.38 -26.03
N PHE A 331 1.54 -23.10 -26.09
CA PHE A 331 2.24 -22.05 -25.35
C PHE A 331 1.99 -22.16 -23.84
N GLY A 332 0.74 -22.46 -23.44
CA GLY A 332 0.37 -22.69 -22.05
C GLY A 332 1.10 -23.87 -21.41
N GLU A 333 1.28 -24.97 -22.16
CA GLU A 333 2.09 -26.12 -21.72
C GLU A 333 3.56 -25.74 -21.51
N PHE A 334 4.14 -24.98 -22.44
CA PHE A 334 5.52 -24.52 -22.32
C PHE A 334 5.74 -23.63 -21.08
N GLU A 335 4.89 -22.63 -20.87
CA GLU A 335 5.01 -21.72 -19.70
C GLU A 335 4.67 -22.43 -18.38
N ARG A 336 3.74 -23.39 -18.37
CA ARG A 336 3.50 -24.28 -17.22
C ARG A 336 4.79 -24.99 -16.81
N ASP A 337 5.41 -25.73 -17.73
CA ASP A 337 6.61 -26.53 -17.43
C ASP A 337 7.76 -25.65 -16.93
N LYS A 338 7.88 -24.43 -17.46
CA LYS A 338 8.85 -23.43 -17.00
C LYS A 338 8.53 -22.95 -15.58
N ALA A 339 7.28 -22.66 -15.26
CA ALA A 339 6.84 -22.23 -13.93
C ALA A 339 7.06 -23.32 -12.86
N GLU A 340 6.66 -24.56 -13.14
CA GLU A 340 6.79 -25.70 -12.22
C GLU A 340 8.28 -26.04 -11.95
N ARG A 341 9.14 -25.93 -12.98
CA ARG A 341 10.60 -26.03 -12.81
C ARG A 341 11.17 -24.89 -11.96
N ALA A 342 10.68 -23.66 -12.15
CA ALA A 342 11.12 -22.51 -11.36
C ALA A 342 10.71 -22.64 -9.88
N ALA A 343 9.48 -23.05 -9.60
CA ALA A 343 9.00 -23.34 -8.25
C ALA A 343 9.83 -24.43 -7.57
N SER A 344 10.16 -25.49 -8.30
CA SER A 344 11.03 -26.57 -7.81
C SER A 344 12.43 -26.08 -7.41
N LYS A 345 13.00 -25.12 -8.14
CA LYS A 345 14.29 -24.49 -7.81
C LYS A 345 14.20 -23.52 -6.62
N ARG A 346 13.06 -22.85 -6.39
CA ARG A 346 12.85 -22.02 -5.19
C ARG A 346 12.84 -22.88 -3.92
N LEU A 347 12.22 -24.06 -3.99
CA LEU A 347 12.15 -25.01 -2.87
C LEU A 347 13.49 -25.71 -2.61
N ASN A 348 14.32 -25.88 -3.63
CA ASN A 348 15.67 -26.45 -3.54
C ASN A 348 16.67 -25.54 -4.27
N PRO A 349 17.09 -24.41 -3.67
CA PRO A 349 18.11 -23.57 -4.28
C PRO A 349 19.38 -24.39 -4.43
N ALA A 350 19.90 -24.50 -5.65
CA ALA A 350 21.20 -25.13 -5.87
C ALA A 350 22.21 -24.44 -4.96
N ALA A 351 22.88 -25.21 -4.09
CA ALA A 351 23.95 -24.72 -3.24
C ALA A 351 24.90 -23.91 -4.11
N HIS A 352 25.03 -22.61 -3.82
CA HIS A 352 26.07 -21.79 -4.43
C HIS A 352 27.40 -22.53 -4.23
N ASN A 353 28.03 -22.88 -5.34
CA ASN A 353 29.15 -23.82 -5.41
C ASN A 353 30.21 -23.46 -4.32
N PRO A 354 30.35 -24.26 -3.24
CA PRO A 354 31.06 -23.85 -2.02
C PRO A 354 32.56 -24.15 -2.12
N HIS A 355 33.17 -23.93 -3.28
CA HIS A 355 34.57 -24.26 -3.49
C HIS A 355 35.33 -23.05 -4.00
N HIS A 356 35.93 -22.35 -3.01
CA HIS A 356 36.92 -21.28 -3.10
C HIS A 356 36.33 -19.87 -2.99
N GLY A 357 36.00 -19.47 -1.75
CA GLY A 357 35.66 -18.10 -1.42
C GLY A 357 36.89 -17.17 -1.34
N PRO A 358 36.73 -15.86 -1.56
CA PRO A 358 37.73 -14.84 -1.29
C PRO A 358 37.90 -14.66 0.23
N SER A 359 39.13 -14.38 0.65
CA SER A 359 39.42 -13.91 2.00
C SER A 359 39.00 -12.45 2.15
N TYR A 360 38.47 -12.06 3.32
CA TYR A 360 38.20 -10.65 3.62
C TYR A 360 39.50 -9.83 3.68
N LYS A 361 39.45 -8.61 3.15
CA LYS A 361 40.50 -7.60 3.28
C LYS A 361 39.88 -6.35 3.88
N LYS A 362 40.61 -5.74 4.82
CA LYS A 362 40.26 -4.41 5.36
C LYS A 362 40.03 -3.43 4.20
N GLY A 363 38.90 -2.73 4.20
CA GLY A 363 38.53 -1.83 3.11
C GLY A 363 37.52 -2.39 2.11
N LYS A 364 37.31 -3.71 2.05
CA LYS A 364 36.52 -4.37 1.00
C LYS A 364 35.06 -3.90 0.93
N TYR A 365 34.48 -3.57 2.09
CA TYR A 365 33.07 -3.20 2.24
C TYR A 365 32.90 -1.82 2.87
N ASP A 366 33.95 -0.98 2.87
CA ASP A 366 33.90 0.37 3.46
C ASP A 366 32.94 1.29 2.69
N ASP A 367 32.67 0.96 1.43
CA ASP A 367 31.72 1.64 0.54
C ASP A 367 30.25 1.23 0.73
N LEU A 368 29.99 0.15 1.49
CA LEU A 368 28.67 -0.50 1.63
C LEU A 368 27.90 -0.15 2.91
#